data_AF-A0A174IWF3-F1
#
_entry.id   AF-A0A174IWF3-F1
#
_cell.length_a   1.000
_cell.length_b   1.000
_cell.length_c   1.000
_cell.angle_alpha   90.00
_cell.angle_beta   90.00
_cell.angle_gamma   90.00
#
_symmetry.space_group_name_H-M   'P 1'
#
loop_
_entity.id
_entity.type
_entity.pdbx_description
1 polymer ?
#
loop_
_entity_poly.entity_id
_entity_poly.type
_entity_poly.pdbx_seq_one_letter_code
_entity_poly.pdbx_strand_id
1 'polypeptide(L)'
;MKPLIYQYRMQWRELLQCVGVVPDNISSLVHAFGIRLKKQEIWHPAYEAFCRCGEPYVLTMENLKGITEVQPVGTCVYIVENKMVFSYLMEQVQGKNVSLLCTSGQPRYAALKLISLIVQSGIPIYYSGDLDPDGIGIADRLWQRFGNRIQFFGMSPEDYRNSLSKEVFGENGRKKLEHIWHPLLRETAELVRKTGKAGYQENVLKELSEKLVGCDQNQNL
;
A
#
# COMPACT_ATOMS: atom_id res chain seq x y z
N MET A 1 15.76 1.32 19.22
CA MET A 1 15.48 2.77 19.16
C MET A 1 14.88 3.05 17.78
N LYS A 2 13.58 3.35 17.68
CA LYS A 2 12.92 3.54 16.37
C LYS A 2 13.45 4.83 15.71
N PRO A 3 13.82 4.85 14.42
CA PRO A 3 14.26 6.09 13.79
C PRO A 3 13.10 7.08 13.71
N LEU A 4 13.24 8.18 14.44
CA LEU A 4 12.34 9.34 14.49
C LEU A 4 12.05 9.95 13.10
N ILE A 5 12.83 9.61 12.07
CA ILE A 5 12.83 10.17 10.71
C ILE A 5 11.47 10.06 9.98
N TYR A 6 10.66 9.03 10.23
CA TYR A 6 9.42 8.82 9.48
C TYR A 6 8.27 9.77 9.84
N GLN A 7 8.29 10.34 11.05
CA GLN A 7 7.31 11.34 11.50
C GLN A 7 7.53 12.71 10.82
N TYR A 8 8.77 13.04 10.43
CA TYR A 8 9.14 14.37 9.91
C TYR A 8 8.78 14.62 8.44
N ARG A 9 8.49 13.59 7.62
CA ARG A 9 8.24 13.82 6.18
C ARG A 9 7.01 14.66 5.88
N MET A 10 5.97 14.61 6.71
CA MET A 10 4.79 15.48 6.55
C MET A 10 5.04 16.90 7.09
N GLN A 11 5.84 17.02 8.16
CA GLN A 11 6.09 18.29 8.85
C GLN A 11 6.79 19.34 7.97
N TRP A 12 7.66 18.94 7.04
CA TRP A 12 8.29 19.90 6.12
C TRP A 12 7.29 20.60 5.20
N ARG A 13 6.21 19.93 4.78
CA ARG A 13 5.19 20.57 3.94
C ARG A 13 4.43 21.64 4.73
N GLU A 14 4.12 21.36 5.99
CA GLU A 14 3.49 22.31 6.91
C GLU A 14 4.42 23.51 7.18
N LEU A 15 5.71 23.25 7.43
CA LEU A 15 6.72 24.30 7.62
C LEU A 15 6.88 25.20 6.38
N LEU A 16 6.91 24.63 5.18
CA LEU A 16 6.97 25.39 3.93
C LEU A 16 5.73 26.30 3.76
N GLN A 17 4.55 25.79 4.11
CA GLN A 17 3.32 26.59 4.06
C GLN A 17 3.33 27.74 5.07
N CYS A 18 3.89 27.53 6.27
CA CYS A 18 4.04 28.61 7.26
C CYS A 18 4.91 29.78 6.74
N VAL A 19 5.81 29.53 5.79
CA VAL A 19 6.63 30.57 5.14
C VAL A 19 6.13 30.94 3.74
N GLY A 20 4.90 30.57 3.39
CA GLY A 20 4.24 30.96 2.14
C GLY A 20 4.62 30.13 0.91
N VAL A 21 5.41 29.05 1.07
CA VAL A 21 5.75 28.14 -0.03
C VAL A 21 4.71 27.02 -0.10
N VAL A 22 3.90 27.01 -1.16
CA VAL A 22 2.89 25.97 -1.40
C VAL A 22 3.56 24.75 -2.06
N PRO A 23 3.62 23.60 -1.39
CA PRO A 23 4.18 22.39 -1.98
C PRO A 23 3.26 21.84 -3.07
N ASP A 24 3.83 21.18 -4.09
CA ASP A 24 3.05 20.56 -5.16
C ASP A 24 2.07 19.51 -4.61
N ASN A 25 0.78 19.74 -4.86
CA ASN A 25 -0.32 18.89 -4.43
C ASN A 25 -0.85 17.95 -5.53
N ILE A 26 -0.42 18.13 -6.79
CA ILE A 26 -0.99 17.44 -7.94
C ILE A 26 -0.18 16.21 -8.33
N SER A 27 1.16 16.30 -8.37
CA SER A 27 2.00 15.18 -8.88
C SER A 27 2.14 14.00 -7.90
N SER A 28 1.61 14.14 -6.68
CA SER A 28 1.55 13.05 -5.70
C SER A 28 0.22 12.32 -5.85
N LEU A 29 0.25 11.14 -6.45
CA LEU A 29 -0.94 10.35 -6.80
C LEU A 29 -1.03 9.07 -5.95
N VAL A 30 -2.25 8.59 -5.73
CA VAL A 30 -2.57 7.23 -5.28
C VAL A 30 -3.85 6.79 -5.99
N HIS A 31 -3.86 5.59 -6.56
CA HIS A 31 -5.09 5.04 -7.13
C HIS A 31 -5.87 4.36 -6.02
N ALA A 32 -7.19 4.51 -6.04
CA ALA A 32 -8.09 3.95 -5.05
C ALA A 32 -9.30 3.32 -5.73
N PHE A 33 -9.83 2.30 -5.07
CA PHE A 33 -11.05 1.60 -5.43
C PHE A 33 -11.80 1.26 -4.15
N GLY A 34 -13.10 1.56 -4.12
CA GLY A 34 -13.96 1.25 -2.97
C GLY A 34 -13.59 1.99 -1.68
N ILE A 35 -13.11 3.25 -1.74
CA ILE A 35 -12.80 4.05 -0.54
C ILE A 35 -13.69 5.29 -0.47
N ARG A 36 -14.56 5.35 0.53
CA ARG A 36 -15.38 6.52 0.84
C ARG A 36 -14.53 7.55 1.57
N LEU A 37 -14.71 8.83 1.26
CA LEU A 37 -14.00 9.94 1.90
C LEU A 37 -15.00 10.89 2.56
N LYS A 38 -14.76 11.29 3.81
CA LYS A 38 -15.57 12.25 4.54
C LYS A 38 -14.83 13.58 4.65
N LYS A 39 -15.54 14.67 4.37
CA LYS A 39 -15.06 16.04 4.59
C LYS A 39 -15.97 16.68 5.62
N GLN A 40 -15.42 17.06 6.77
CA GLN A 40 -16.21 17.50 7.92
C GLN A 40 -17.23 16.41 8.30
N GLU A 41 -18.53 16.72 8.28
CA GLU A 41 -19.60 15.78 8.63
C GLU A 41 -20.25 15.06 7.43
N ILE A 42 -19.76 15.29 6.21
CA ILE A 42 -20.44 14.82 4.98
C ILE A 42 -19.54 13.85 4.21
N TRP A 43 -20.10 12.70 3.82
CA TRP A 43 -19.50 11.79 2.85
C TRP A 43 -19.47 12.43 1.47
N HIS A 44 -18.30 12.50 0.87
CA HIS A 44 -18.08 13.28 -0.32
C HIS A 44 -18.71 12.58 -1.55
N PRO A 45 -19.69 13.19 -2.23
CA PRO A 45 -20.59 12.51 -3.17
C PRO A 45 -19.88 11.91 -4.40
N ALA A 46 -18.76 12.50 -4.85
CA ALA A 46 -17.98 11.94 -5.95
C ALA A 46 -17.41 10.54 -5.63
N TYR A 47 -16.89 10.34 -4.41
CA TYR A 47 -16.30 9.05 -4.02
C TYR A 47 -17.36 8.02 -3.64
N GLU A 48 -18.52 8.48 -3.16
CA GLU A 48 -19.71 7.62 -3.06
C GLU A 48 -20.13 7.09 -4.44
N ALA A 49 -20.11 7.95 -5.46
CA ALA A 49 -20.46 7.54 -6.82
C ALA A 49 -19.46 6.53 -7.39
N PHE A 50 -18.14 6.75 -7.23
CA PHE A 50 -17.13 5.76 -7.63
C PHE A 50 -17.33 4.41 -6.93
N CYS A 51 -17.59 4.42 -5.62
CA CYS A 51 -17.85 3.18 -4.87
C CYS A 51 -19.11 2.47 -5.37
N ARG A 52 -20.20 3.21 -5.62
CA ARG A 52 -21.46 2.66 -6.14
C ARG A 52 -21.33 2.09 -7.55
N CYS A 53 -20.55 2.75 -8.40
CA CYS A 53 -20.33 2.31 -9.78
C CYS A 53 -19.26 1.20 -9.90
N GLY A 54 -18.53 0.89 -8.83
CA GLY A 54 -17.43 -0.07 -8.89
C GLY A 54 -16.26 0.43 -9.75
N GLU A 55 -15.97 1.73 -9.69
CA GLU A 55 -14.98 2.39 -10.54
C GLU A 55 -13.74 2.84 -9.75
N PRO A 56 -12.53 2.69 -10.31
CA PRO A 56 -11.31 3.23 -9.72
C PRO A 56 -11.21 4.74 -9.95
N TYR A 57 -10.45 5.42 -9.10
CA TYR A 57 -10.14 6.84 -9.23
C TYR A 57 -8.74 7.16 -8.69
N VAL A 58 -8.24 8.34 -9.05
CA VAL A 58 -6.94 8.84 -8.61
C VAL A 58 -7.14 9.95 -7.59
N LEU A 59 -6.45 9.84 -6.47
CA LEU A 59 -6.41 10.86 -5.43
C LEU A 59 -5.08 11.60 -5.45
N THR A 60 -5.16 12.91 -5.51
CA THR A 60 -4.04 13.84 -5.30
C THR A 60 -4.04 14.36 -3.85
N MET A 61 -3.01 15.11 -3.46
CA MET A 61 -3.07 15.84 -2.18
C MET A 61 -4.16 16.92 -2.18
N GLU A 62 -4.50 17.49 -3.34
CA GLU A 62 -5.57 18.48 -3.44
C GLU A 62 -6.94 17.85 -3.16
N ASN A 63 -7.16 16.62 -3.67
CA ASN A 63 -8.38 15.85 -3.37
C ASN A 63 -8.50 15.50 -1.89
N LEU A 64 -7.38 15.25 -1.22
CA LEU A 64 -7.33 14.89 0.21
C LEU A 64 -7.41 16.10 1.14
N LYS A 65 -7.48 17.33 0.62
CA LYS A 65 -7.52 18.55 1.42
C LYS A 65 -8.84 18.67 2.19
N GLY A 66 -8.73 18.68 3.52
CA GLY A 66 -9.87 18.76 4.43
C GLY A 66 -10.61 17.44 4.61
N ILE A 67 -10.13 16.33 4.02
CA ILE A 67 -10.65 15.00 4.33
C ILE A 67 -10.25 14.64 5.76
N THR A 68 -11.25 14.28 6.56
CA THR A 68 -11.13 14.01 7.99
C THR A 68 -11.25 12.53 8.31
N GLU A 69 -11.99 11.77 7.48
CA GLU A 69 -12.26 10.36 7.71
C GLU A 69 -12.32 9.60 6.38
N VAL A 70 -12.00 8.31 6.44
CA VAL A 70 -12.01 7.39 5.30
C VAL A 70 -12.64 6.08 5.72
N GLN A 71 -13.41 5.46 4.82
CA GLN A 71 -14.07 4.18 5.07
C GLN A 71 -14.02 3.28 3.83
N PRO A 72 -13.46 2.05 3.93
CA PRO A 72 -13.57 1.06 2.88
C PRO A 72 -15.01 0.56 2.73
N VAL A 73 -15.37 0.06 1.55
CA VAL A 73 -16.62 -0.68 1.35
C VAL A 73 -16.60 -2.04 2.06
N GLY A 74 -15.41 -2.57 2.37
CA GLY A 74 -15.20 -3.77 3.18
C GLY A 74 -14.76 -3.49 4.61
N THR A 75 -14.14 -4.48 5.25
CA THR A 75 -13.62 -4.37 6.63
C THR A 75 -12.13 -3.99 6.69
N CYS A 76 -11.43 -4.02 5.56
CA CYS A 76 -10.00 -3.74 5.45
C CYS A 76 -9.64 -3.07 4.13
N VAL A 77 -8.38 -2.63 4.00
CA VAL A 77 -7.83 -2.06 2.76
C VAL A 77 -6.63 -2.87 2.32
N TYR A 78 -6.66 -3.34 1.07
CA TYR A 78 -5.51 -3.95 0.42
C TYR A 78 -4.72 -2.89 -0.33
N ILE A 79 -3.40 -2.91 -0.20
CA ILE A 79 -2.50 -2.00 -0.91
C ILE A 79 -1.55 -2.84 -1.74
N VAL A 80 -1.49 -2.56 -3.02
CA VAL A 80 -0.52 -3.16 -3.94
C VAL A 80 0.43 -2.10 -4.49
N GLU A 81 1.68 -2.47 -4.69
CA GLU A 81 2.67 -1.57 -5.29
C GLU A 81 2.44 -1.42 -6.80
N ASN A 82 2.24 -2.55 -7.47
CA ASN A 82 2.29 -2.66 -8.92
C ASN A 82 0.94 -2.32 -9.57
N LYS A 83 0.96 -1.51 -10.64
CA LYS A 83 -0.22 -1.05 -11.36
C LYS A 83 -0.93 -2.18 -12.10
N MET A 84 -0.19 -3.13 -12.66
CA MET A 84 -0.75 -4.27 -13.39
C MET A 84 -1.49 -5.20 -12.44
N VAL A 85 -0.91 -5.43 -11.26
CA VAL A 85 -1.54 -6.20 -10.18
C VAL A 85 -2.82 -5.49 -9.71
N PHE A 86 -2.79 -4.18 -9.52
CA PHE A 86 -3.99 -3.41 -9.15
C PHE A 86 -5.12 -3.57 -10.16
N SER A 87 -4.83 -3.40 -11.47
CA SER A 87 -5.83 -3.57 -12.52
C SER A 87 -6.42 -4.98 -12.53
N TYR A 88 -5.56 -6.01 -12.43
CA TYR A 88 -6.01 -7.39 -12.38
C TYR A 88 -6.90 -7.66 -11.15
N LEU A 89 -6.46 -7.28 -9.95
CA LEU A 89 -7.22 -7.51 -8.72
C LEU A 89 -8.55 -6.77 -8.75
N MET A 90 -8.60 -5.55 -9.29
CA MET A 90 -9.83 -4.77 -9.45
C MET A 90 -10.86 -5.52 -10.29
N GLU A 91 -10.46 -6.18 -11.38
CA GLU A 91 -11.35 -7.02 -12.18
C GLU A 91 -11.89 -8.23 -11.38
N GLN A 92 -11.03 -8.86 -10.57
CA GLN A 92 -11.40 -10.03 -9.76
C GLN A 92 -12.35 -9.72 -8.60
N VAL A 93 -12.40 -8.46 -8.15
CA VAL A 93 -13.21 -8.03 -7.01
C VAL A 93 -14.42 -7.19 -7.38
N GLN A 94 -14.75 -7.09 -8.67
CA GLN A 94 -15.99 -6.45 -9.12
C GLN A 94 -17.21 -7.07 -8.44
N GLY A 95 -18.09 -6.22 -7.90
CA GLY A 95 -19.27 -6.63 -7.14
C GLY A 95 -19.00 -7.20 -5.73
N LYS A 96 -17.75 -7.17 -5.24
CA LYS A 96 -17.37 -7.59 -3.88
C LYS A 96 -17.08 -6.37 -3.00
N ASN A 97 -17.20 -6.54 -1.68
CA ASN A 97 -16.90 -5.51 -0.70
C ASN A 97 -15.39 -5.44 -0.40
N VAL A 98 -14.59 -5.18 -1.44
CA VAL A 98 -13.13 -5.09 -1.33
C VAL A 98 -12.65 -3.70 -1.69
N SER A 99 -11.75 -3.15 -0.88
CA SER A 99 -11.13 -1.86 -1.14
C SER A 99 -9.64 -2.02 -1.46
N LEU A 100 -9.21 -1.38 -2.55
CA LEU A 100 -7.84 -1.48 -3.05
C LEU A 100 -7.21 -0.09 -3.15
N LEU A 101 -5.91 -0.01 -2.84
CA LEU A 101 -5.05 1.12 -3.19
C LEU A 101 -3.88 0.65 -4.03
N CYS A 102 -3.42 1.49 -4.96
CA CYS A 102 -2.15 1.29 -5.66
C CYS A 102 -1.22 2.48 -5.43
N THR A 103 -0.02 2.20 -4.91
CA THR A 103 1.00 3.22 -4.64
C THR A 103 1.90 3.50 -5.83
N SER A 104 1.94 2.61 -6.83
CA SER A 104 2.76 2.74 -8.03
C SER A 104 4.24 2.95 -7.71
N GLY A 105 4.79 2.08 -6.86
CA GLY A 105 6.13 2.20 -6.30
C GLY A 105 6.15 2.83 -4.90
N GLN A 106 7.25 3.54 -4.60
CA GLN A 106 7.47 4.21 -3.33
C GLN A 106 6.30 5.16 -2.98
N PRO A 107 5.59 4.93 -1.86
CA PRO A 107 4.45 5.76 -1.45
C PRO A 107 4.85 7.23 -1.30
N ARG A 108 4.18 8.09 -2.07
CA ARG A 108 4.29 9.56 -2.01
C ARG A 108 3.29 10.14 -1.00
N TYR A 109 3.23 11.46 -0.89
CA TYR A 109 2.47 12.17 0.15
C TYR A 109 0.98 11.81 0.17
N ALA A 110 0.32 11.74 -0.99
CA ALA A 110 -1.10 11.39 -1.08
C ALA A 110 -1.37 9.98 -0.55
N ALA A 111 -0.59 8.99 -0.99
CA ALA A 111 -0.65 7.63 -0.47
C ALA A 111 -0.40 7.61 1.04
N LEU A 112 0.64 8.28 1.53
CA LEU A 112 0.98 8.32 2.96
C LEU A 112 -0.08 9.02 3.81
N LYS A 113 -0.72 10.09 3.31
CA LYS A 113 -1.83 10.78 3.98
C LYS A 113 -3.05 9.88 4.06
N LEU A 114 -3.40 9.21 2.96
CA LEU A 114 -4.52 8.29 2.91
C LEU A 114 -4.31 7.08 3.83
N ILE A 115 -3.14 6.45 3.78
CA ILE A 115 -2.75 5.36 4.70
C ILE A 115 -2.84 5.83 6.15
N SER A 116 -2.36 7.05 6.46
CA SER A 116 -2.47 7.61 7.81
C SER A 116 -3.91 7.74 8.28
N LEU A 117 -4.83 8.19 7.42
CA LEU A 117 -6.25 8.29 7.75
C LEU A 117 -6.87 6.91 8.00
N ILE A 118 -6.57 5.92 7.15
CA ILE A 118 -7.06 4.53 7.29
C ILE A 118 -6.59 3.95 8.63
N VAL A 119 -5.30 4.12 8.95
CA VAL A 119 -4.71 3.65 10.21
C VAL A 119 -5.34 4.34 11.43
N GLN A 120 -5.60 5.64 11.36
CA GLN A 120 -6.24 6.42 12.43
C GLN A 120 -7.67 5.95 12.72
N SER A 121 -8.40 5.57 11.67
CA SER A 121 -9.74 4.95 11.77
C SER A 121 -9.70 3.51 12.29
N GLY A 122 -8.52 2.95 12.59
CA GLY A 122 -8.37 1.60 13.13
C GLY A 122 -8.57 0.48 12.12
N ILE A 123 -8.74 0.81 10.84
CA ILE A 123 -8.98 -0.14 9.76
C ILE A 123 -7.68 -0.93 9.47
N PRO A 124 -7.73 -2.27 9.38
CA PRO A 124 -6.58 -3.08 9.00
C PRO A 124 -6.13 -2.80 7.56
N ILE A 125 -4.81 -2.78 7.35
CA ILE A 125 -4.20 -2.66 6.03
C ILE A 125 -3.38 -3.90 5.73
N TYR A 126 -3.57 -4.46 4.54
CA TYR A 126 -2.76 -5.56 4.01
C TYR A 126 -1.97 -5.04 2.80
N TYR A 127 -0.65 -5.06 2.87
CA TYR A 127 0.25 -4.60 1.81
C TYR A 127 0.88 -5.78 1.07
N SER A 128 1.01 -5.65 -0.25
CA SER A 128 1.78 -6.55 -1.11
C SER A 128 2.59 -5.75 -2.13
N GLY A 129 3.87 -6.08 -2.27
CA GLY A 129 4.74 -5.50 -3.28
C GLY A 129 5.60 -6.60 -3.92
N ASP A 130 6.43 -6.21 -4.89
CA ASP A 130 7.37 -7.13 -5.52
C ASP A 130 8.39 -7.66 -4.49
N LEU A 131 8.83 -8.90 -4.70
CA LEU A 131 9.78 -9.60 -3.85
C LEU A 131 11.20 -9.40 -4.38
N ASP A 132 11.59 -8.14 -4.40
CA ASP A 132 12.91 -7.64 -4.77
C ASP A 132 13.45 -6.69 -3.68
N PRO A 133 14.69 -6.16 -3.81
CA PRO A 133 15.25 -5.24 -2.83
C PRO A 133 14.43 -3.96 -2.57
N ASP A 134 13.75 -3.43 -3.58
CA ASP A 134 13.02 -2.17 -3.46
C ASP A 134 11.61 -2.37 -2.90
N GLY A 135 10.86 -3.36 -3.39
CA GLY A 135 9.52 -3.71 -2.91
C GLY A 135 9.52 -4.18 -1.45
N ILE A 136 10.46 -5.05 -1.06
CA ILE A 136 10.65 -5.44 0.36
C ILE A 136 11.03 -4.22 1.20
N GLY A 137 11.89 -3.36 0.67
CA GLY A 137 12.27 -2.12 1.35
C GLY A 137 11.08 -1.18 1.56
N ILE A 138 10.18 -1.04 0.59
CA ILE A 138 8.96 -0.23 0.71
C ILE A 138 8.05 -0.80 1.80
N ALA A 139 7.79 -2.10 1.75
CA ALA A 139 6.99 -2.83 2.73
C ALA A 139 7.49 -2.60 4.17
N ASP A 140 8.79 -2.80 4.38
CA ASP A 140 9.42 -2.64 5.69
C ASP A 140 9.35 -1.18 6.19
N ARG A 141 9.55 -0.20 5.31
CA ARG A 141 9.41 1.23 5.67
C ARG A 141 7.98 1.60 6.05
N LEU A 142 6.97 1.05 5.38
CA LEU A 142 5.57 1.25 5.75
C LEU A 142 5.29 0.66 7.14
N TRP A 143 5.74 -0.56 7.41
CA TRP A 143 5.58 -1.17 8.73
C TRP A 143 6.36 -0.44 9.83
N GLN A 144 7.59 0.00 9.59
CA GLN A 144 8.35 0.79 10.57
C GLN A 144 7.61 2.08 10.94
N ARG A 145 6.89 2.69 9.98
CA ARG A 145 6.13 3.93 10.18
C ARG A 145 4.81 3.72 10.90
N PHE A 146 4.05 2.68 10.54
CA PHE A 146 2.67 2.49 11.00
C PHE A 146 2.48 1.28 11.95
N GLY A 147 3.54 0.52 12.19
CA GLY A 147 3.55 -0.67 13.04
C GLY A 147 2.63 -1.78 12.53
N ASN A 148 2.10 -2.56 13.47
CA ASN A 148 1.25 -3.73 13.21
C ASN A 148 -0.11 -3.42 12.55
N ARG A 149 -0.38 -2.14 12.25
CA ARG A 149 -1.53 -1.73 11.43
C ARG A 149 -1.32 -2.04 9.95
N ILE A 150 -0.06 -2.21 9.53
CA ILE A 150 0.31 -2.75 8.23
C ILE A 150 0.66 -4.22 8.41
N GLN A 151 -0.12 -5.09 7.78
CA GLN A 151 0.15 -6.51 7.64
C GLN A 151 0.52 -6.81 6.18
N PHE A 152 1.03 -8.01 5.92
CA PHE A 152 1.51 -8.38 4.60
C PHE A 152 0.78 -9.60 4.07
N PHE A 153 0.52 -9.60 2.76
CA PHE A 153 -0.01 -10.75 2.03
C PHE A 153 0.80 -10.96 0.75
N GLY A 154 1.07 -12.21 0.40
CA GLY A 154 1.88 -12.48 -0.80
C GLY A 154 3.34 -12.08 -0.68
N MET A 155 3.89 -11.97 0.53
CA MET A 155 5.28 -11.55 0.77
C MET A 155 6.09 -12.51 1.66
N SER A 156 5.61 -13.73 1.86
CA SER A 156 6.32 -14.77 2.62
C SER A 156 7.47 -15.39 1.80
N PRO A 157 8.38 -16.16 2.44
CA PRO A 157 9.39 -16.92 1.71
C PRO A 157 8.80 -17.92 0.71
N GLU A 158 7.61 -18.45 0.97
CA GLU A 158 6.89 -19.32 0.05
C GLU A 158 6.38 -18.54 -1.17
N ASP A 159 5.78 -17.37 -0.94
CA ASP A 159 5.35 -16.48 -2.03
C ASP A 159 6.54 -16.09 -2.93
N TYR A 160 7.72 -15.90 -2.36
CA TYR A 160 8.93 -15.64 -3.15
C TYR A 160 9.29 -16.79 -4.08
N ARG A 161 9.26 -18.04 -3.58
CA ARG A 161 9.59 -19.21 -4.40
C ARG A 161 8.63 -19.34 -5.59
N ASN A 162 7.36 -19.02 -5.39
CA ASN A 162 6.32 -19.09 -6.42
C ASN A 162 6.39 -17.93 -7.42
N SER A 163 6.97 -16.79 -7.03
CA SER A 163 7.04 -15.58 -7.86
C SER A 163 8.35 -15.39 -8.62
N LEU A 164 9.30 -16.31 -8.52
CA LEU A 164 10.65 -16.20 -9.09
C LEU A 164 10.65 -15.73 -10.56
N SER A 165 11.39 -14.66 -10.83
CA SER A 165 11.62 -14.13 -12.17
C SER A 165 13.00 -14.52 -12.71
N LYS A 166 13.29 -14.10 -13.94
CA LYS A 166 14.63 -14.22 -14.54
C LYS A 166 15.52 -13.02 -14.25
N GLU A 167 14.97 -11.95 -13.67
CA GLU A 167 15.72 -10.73 -13.38
C GLU A 167 16.67 -10.94 -12.20
N VAL A 168 17.91 -10.50 -12.39
CA VAL A 168 18.99 -10.56 -11.40
C VAL A 168 19.32 -9.14 -10.97
N PHE A 169 19.52 -8.93 -9.68
CA PHE A 169 19.98 -7.65 -9.14
C PHE A 169 21.42 -7.74 -8.63
N GLY A 170 22.15 -6.63 -8.76
CA GLY A 170 23.56 -6.54 -8.34
C GLY A 170 23.76 -6.36 -6.83
N GLU A 171 25.01 -6.13 -6.45
CA GLU A 171 25.44 -6.01 -5.04
C GLU A 171 24.75 -4.86 -4.29
N ASN A 172 24.43 -3.76 -5.00
CA ASN A 172 23.66 -2.66 -4.40
C ASN A 172 22.27 -3.11 -3.94
N GLY A 173 21.61 -4.00 -4.70
CA GLY A 173 20.33 -4.58 -4.29
C GLY A 173 20.49 -5.48 -3.07
N ARG A 174 21.54 -6.30 -3.02
CA ARG A 174 21.83 -7.16 -1.86
C ARG A 174 22.02 -6.37 -0.56
N LYS A 175 22.73 -5.23 -0.62
CA LYS A 175 22.93 -4.35 0.54
C LYS A 175 21.63 -3.74 1.08
N LYS A 176 20.65 -3.43 0.21
CA LYS A 176 19.34 -2.93 0.65
C LYS A 176 18.61 -3.95 1.53
N LEU A 177 18.76 -5.24 1.23
CA LEU A 177 18.11 -6.34 1.96
C LEU A 177 18.70 -6.60 3.36
N GLU A 178 19.85 -6.03 3.70
CA GLU A 178 20.47 -6.19 5.03
C GLU A 178 19.77 -5.36 6.12
N HIS A 179 19.00 -4.34 5.71
CA HIS A 179 18.40 -3.36 6.61
C HIS A 179 16.88 -3.55 6.76
N ILE A 180 16.42 -4.80 6.80
CA ILE A 180 15.01 -5.17 6.96
C ILE A 180 14.71 -5.53 8.42
N TRP A 181 13.68 -4.92 8.99
CA TRP A 181 13.35 -5.01 10.42
C TRP A 181 12.19 -5.93 10.73
N HIS A 182 11.18 -5.99 9.86
CA HIS A 182 10.02 -6.84 10.06
C HIS A 182 10.43 -8.33 9.97
N PRO A 183 10.06 -9.18 10.95
CA PRO A 183 10.54 -10.58 11.01
C PRO A 183 10.26 -11.38 9.74
N LEU A 184 9.01 -11.39 9.27
CA LEU A 184 8.62 -12.11 8.05
C LEU A 184 9.38 -11.59 6.82
N LEU A 185 9.51 -10.26 6.69
CA LEU A 185 10.17 -9.67 5.53
C LEU A 185 11.68 -9.92 5.57
N ARG A 186 12.28 -10.01 6.76
CA ARG A 186 13.70 -10.34 6.92
C ARG A 186 13.97 -11.77 6.44
N GLU A 187 13.11 -12.72 6.80
CA GLU A 187 13.23 -14.10 6.30
C GLU A 187 13.13 -14.15 4.77
N THR A 188 12.14 -13.45 4.19
CA THR A 188 12.00 -13.34 2.74
C THR A 188 13.21 -12.64 2.11
N ALA A 189 13.70 -11.55 2.71
CA ALA A 189 14.86 -10.78 2.25
C ALA A 189 16.13 -11.63 2.21
N GLU A 190 16.36 -12.47 3.21
CA GLU A 190 17.51 -13.38 3.23
C GLU A 190 17.47 -14.39 2.08
N LEU A 191 16.28 -14.93 1.79
CA LEU A 191 16.09 -15.88 0.68
C LEU A 191 16.28 -15.19 -0.68
N VAL A 192 15.72 -13.99 -0.84
CA VAL A 192 15.89 -13.15 -2.04
C VAL A 192 17.37 -12.81 -2.24
N ARG A 193 18.07 -12.41 -1.17
CA ARG A 193 19.51 -12.06 -1.21
C ARG A 193 20.38 -13.25 -1.63
N LYS A 194 20.11 -14.45 -1.08
CA LYS A 194 20.84 -15.68 -1.40
C LYS A 194 20.63 -16.11 -2.86
N THR A 195 19.38 -16.06 -3.33
CA THR A 195 19.02 -16.45 -4.69
C THR A 195 19.50 -15.45 -5.74
N GLY A 196 19.50 -14.16 -5.40
CA GLY A 196 19.95 -13.07 -6.27
C GLY A 196 19.00 -12.74 -7.42
N LYS A 197 17.74 -13.18 -7.34
CA LYS A 197 16.70 -12.94 -8.36
C LYS A 197 15.49 -12.25 -7.78
N ALA A 198 14.85 -11.38 -8.55
CA ALA A 198 13.59 -10.76 -8.16
C ALA A 198 12.43 -11.78 -8.19
N GLY A 199 11.41 -11.56 -7.36
CA GLY A 199 10.10 -12.22 -7.47
C GLY A 199 9.06 -11.19 -7.90
N TYR A 200 8.34 -11.47 -8.98
CA TYR A 200 7.33 -10.56 -9.55
C TYR A 200 5.92 -10.94 -9.12
N GLN A 201 5.13 -9.96 -8.70
CA GLN A 201 3.73 -10.18 -8.34
C GLN A 201 2.90 -10.74 -9.51
N GLU A 202 3.25 -10.41 -10.76
CA GLU A 202 2.59 -10.89 -11.97
C GLU A 202 2.62 -12.42 -12.12
N ASN A 203 3.63 -13.08 -11.53
CA ASN A 203 3.75 -14.54 -11.59
C ASN A 203 2.77 -15.25 -10.64
N VAL A 204 2.16 -14.53 -9.70
CA VAL A 204 1.31 -15.08 -8.63
C VAL A 204 -0.03 -14.35 -8.51
N LEU A 205 -0.53 -13.79 -9.61
CA LEU A 205 -1.76 -12.99 -9.63
C LEU A 205 -2.99 -13.76 -9.12
N LYS A 206 -3.08 -15.05 -9.45
CA LYS A 206 -4.21 -15.91 -9.05
C LYS A 206 -4.18 -16.17 -7.55
N GLU A 207 -3.02 -16.51 -7.00
CA GLU A 207 -2.82 -16.73 -5.57
C GLU A 207 -3.08 -15.45 -4.77
N LEU A 208 -2.68 -14.29 -5.31
CA LEU A 208 -2.99 -13.00 -4.70
C LEU A 208 -4.50 -12.72 -4.68
N SER A 209 -5.22 -12.96 -5.77
CA SER A 209 -6.66 -12.69 -5.84
C SER A 209 -7.48 -13.60 -4.93
N GLU A 210 -7.08 -14.86 -4.79
CA GLU A 210 -7.71 -15.82 -3.85
C GLU A 210 -7.60 -15.35 -2.39
N LYS A 211 -6.47 -14.74 -2.01
CA LYS A 211 -6.25 -14.18 -0.66
C LYS A 211 -7.16 -12.98 -0.34
N LEU A 212 -7.55 -12.18 -1.34
CA LEU A 212 -8.46 -11.04 -1.14
C LEU A 212 -9.88 -11.49 -0.81
N VAL A 213 -10.34 -12.58 -1.44
CA VAL A 213 -11.72 -13.09 -1.30
C VAL A 213 -11.88 -13.92 -0.03
N GLY A 214 -10.82 -14.58 0.45
CA GLY A 214 -10.87 -15.42 1.65
C GLY A 214 -10.98 -14.68 2.99
N CYS A 215 -10.63 -13.39 3.05
CA CYS A 215 -10.66 -12.64 4.32
C CYS A 215 -12.07 -12.23 4.77
N ASP A 216 -13.04 -12.12 3.86
CA ASP A 216 -14.43 -11.81 4.21
C ASP A 216 -15.15 -13.00 4.88
N GLN A 217 -14.65 -14.24 4.70
CA GLN A 217 -15.31 -15.45 5.22
C GLN A 217 -14.81 -15.88 6.61
N ASN A 218 -13.65 -15.40 7.06
CA ASN A 218 -13.00 -15.86 8.29
C ASN A 218 -13.21 -14.94 9.51
N GLN A 219 -14.19 -14.03 9.49
CA GLN A 219 -14.51 -13.17 10.64
C GLN A 219 -15.88 -13.46 11.30
N ASN A 220 -16.53 -14.58 10.94
CA ASN A 220 -17.76 -15.07 11.57
C ASN A 220 -17.52 -16.31 12.48
N LEU A 221 -16.42 -16.32 13.23
CA LEU A 221 -16.16 -17.30 14.30
C LEU A 221 -15.72 -16.60 15.58
#